data_AF-A0A7Z1MYM3-F1
#
_entry.id   AF-A0A7Z1MYM3-F1
#
_cell.length_a   1.000
_cell.length_b   1.000
_cell.length_c   1.000
_cell.angle_alpha   90.00
_cell.angle_beta   90.00
_cell.angle_gamma   90.00
#
_symmetry.space_group_name_H-M   'P 1'
#
loop_
_entity.id
_entity.type
_entity.pdbx_description
1 polymer ?
#
loop_
_entity_poly.entity_id
_entity_poly.type
_entity_poly.pdbx_seq_one_letter_code
_entity_poly.pdbx_strand_id
1 'polypeptide(L)'
;DGNTPGTTEVDVTVTYPDGTKDHVKVPVTVGEEADNDAYDPNVEEVNKDHGTPTTEEDVTGAVTVPDYPSEKEQPVITVDNPDQLPDGNTPGTTEVDVTVTYPDGTKDHVKVPVTVGEEADNDAYDPNVEEVNKDHGTPTTEED
;
A
#
# COMPACT_ATOMS: atom_id res chain seq x y z
N ASP A 1 -7.40 28.65 -23.02
CA ASP A 1 -7.96 27.61 -22.13
C ASP A 1 -6.73 27.02 -21.46
N GLY A 2 -6.55 27.20 -20.15
CA GLY A 2 -5.26 26.96 -19.48
C GLY A 2 -4.90 25.49 -19.24
N ASN A 3 -5.58 24.55 -19.89
CA ASN A 3 -5.48 23.11 -19.60
C ASN A 3 -4.61 22.33 -20.60
N THR A 4 -3.93 23.00 -21.53
CA THR A 4 -3.00 22.33 -22.44
C THR A 4 -1.58 22.72 -22.06
N PRO A 5 -0.74 21.74 -21.67
CA PRO A 5 0.68 21.99 -21.43
C PRO A 5 1.33 22.64 -22.64
N GLY A 6 2.19 23.62 -22.41
CA GLY A 6 2.85 24.35 -23.47
C GLY A 6 3.12 25.81 -23.15
N THR A 7 3.82 26.48 -24.05
CA THR A 7 4.14 27.90 -23.93
C THR A 7 3.32 28.70 -24.93
N THR A 8 2.59 29.71 -24.43
CA THR A 8 1.81 30.65 -25.23
C THR A 8 2.33 32.06 -25.01
N GLU A 9 2.56 32.83 -26.07
CA GLU A 9 2.87 34.25 -25.96
C GLU A 9 1.58 35.06 -25.78
N VAL A 10 1.53 35.89 -24.74
CA VAL A 10 0.43 36.84 -24.49
C VAL A 10 0.92 38.26 -24.75
N ASP A 11 0.17 39.02 -25.53
CA ASP A 11 0.45 40.43 -25.77
C ASP A 11 0.00 41.29 -24.57
N VAL A 12 0.94 42.02 -23.99
CA VAL A 12 0.71 42.97 -22.89
C VAL A 12 0.88 44.38 -23.43
N THR A 13 -0.18 45.19 -23.36
CA THR A 13 -0.12 46.60 -23.72
C THR A 13 0.28 47.44 -22.51
N VAL A 14 1.44 48.10 -22.59
CA VAL A 14 1.88 49.10 -21.61
C VAL A 14 1.41 50.48 -22.09
N THR A 15 0.68 51.22 -21.25
CA THR A 15 0.25 52.60 -21.56
C THR A 15 1.01 53.58 -20.67
N TYR A 16 1.71 54.54 -21.30
CA TYR A 16 2.51 55.54 -20.59
C TYR A 16 1.67 56.78 -20.22
N PRO A 17 2.13 57.61 -19.25
CA PRO A 17 1.41 58.82 -18.83
C PRO A 17 1.18 59.85 -19.94
N ASP A 18 2.00 59.83 -20.99
CA ASP A 18 1.86 60.68 -22.18
C ASP A 18 0.83 60.14 -23.20
N GLY A 19 0.21 59.00 -22.91
CA GLY A 19 -0.80 58.34 -23.74
C GLY A 19 -0.22 57.42 -24.82
N THR A 20 1.10 57.31 -24.95
CA THR A 20 1.72 56.34 -25.86
C THR A 20 1.57 54.91 -25.34
N LYS A 21 1.66 53.93 -26.25
CA LYS A 21 1.49 52.52 -25.93
C LYS A 21 2.62 51.68 -26.52
N ASP A 22 3.14 50.77 -25.71
CA ASP A 22 4.00 49.67 -26.14
C ASP A 22 3.26 48.34 -26.05
N HIS A 23 3.66 47.38 -26.88
CA HIS A 23 3.17 46.01 -26.83
C HIS A 23 4.37 45.10 -26.56
N VAL A 24 4.32 44.37 -25.44
CA VAL A 24 5.34 43.42 -25.03
C VAL A 24 4.73 42.03 -25.06
N LYS A 25 5.41 41.10 -25.71
CA LYS A 25 5.04 39.68 -25.67
C LYS A 25 5.65 39.04 -24.44
N VAL A 26 4.80 38.45 -23.60
CA VAL A 26 5.22 37.72 -22.40
C VAL A 26 4.91 36.24 -22.59
N PRO A 27 5.89 35.34 -22.49
CA PRO A 27 5.63 33.91 -22.52
C PRO A 27 4.90 33.48 -21.25
N VAL A 28 3.83 32.71 -21.41
CA VAL A 28 3.13 32.01 -20.34
C VAL A 28 3.30 30.52 -20.59
N THR A 29 3.88 29.81 -19.63
CA THR A 29 4.08 28.36 -19.69
C THR A 29 3.11 27.66 -18.77
N VAL A 30 2.36 26.71 -19.32
CA VAL A 30 1.54 25.73 -18.58
C VAL A 30 2.34 24.44 -18.52
N GLY A 31 2.56 23.91 -17.31
CA GLY A 31 3.27 22.64 -17.10
C GLY A 31 2.43 21.43 -17.51
N GLU A 32 3.06 20.25 -17.56
CA GLU A 32 2.33 18.99 -17.63
C GLU A 32 1.56 18.75 -16.32
N GLU A 33 0.48 17.99 -16.39
CA GLU A 33 -0.27 17.52 -15.21
C GLU A 33 0.62 16.57 -14.41
N ALA A 34 0.55 16.66 -13.09
CA ALA A 34 1.32 15.81 -12.18
C ALA A 34 0.79 14.37 -12.25
N ASP A 35 1.69 13.38 -12.30
CA ASP A 35 1.27 11.97 -12.43
C ASP A 35 0.42 11.53 -11.22
N ASN A 36 0.75 11.97 -10.00
CA ASN A 36 -0.05 11.67 -8.80
C ASN A 36 -1.45 12.31 -8.81
N ASP A 37 -1.68 13.36 -9.60
CA ASP A 37 -3.00 13.97 -9.74
C ASP A 37 -3.83 13.25 -10.83
N ALA A 38 -3.16 12.58 -11.77
CA ALA A 38 -3.76 11.88 -12.90
C ALA A 38 -4.01 10.39 -12.65
N TYR A 39 -3.23 9.76 -11.76
CA TYR A 39 -3.26 8.32 -11.50
C TYR A 39 -3.38 8.06 -10.00
N ASP A 40 -4.46 7.39 -9.61
CA ASP A 40 -4.67 6.95 -8.23
C ASP A 40 -4.18 5.51 -8.02
N PRO A 41 -3.39 5.23 -6.98
CA PRO A 41 -3.05 3.86 -6.60
C PRO A 41 -4.26 3.12 -6.01
N ASN A 42 -4.32 1.82 -6.28
CA ASN A 42 -5.27 0.90 -5.68
C ASN A 42 -4.56 0.00 -4.66
N VAL A 43 -5.26 -0.33 -3.57
CA VAL A 43 -4.74 -1.10 -2.45
C VAL A 43 -5.63 -2.29 -2.17
N GLU A 44 -5.00 -3.46 -2.01
CA GLU A 44 -5.63 -4.70 -1.54
C GLU A 44 -5.21 -5.01 -0.10
N GLU A 45 -5.98 -5.85 0.60
CA GLU A 45 -5.64 -6.32 1.94
C GLU A 45 -4.65 -7.48 1.89
N VAL A 46 -3.68 -7.46 2.79
CA VAL A 46 -2.76 -8.59 3.02
C VAL A 46 -3.25 -9.39 4.21
N ASN A 47 -3.47 -10.70 4.02
CA ASN A 47 -3.85 -11.62 5.08
C ASN A 47 -2.68 -12.58 5.37
N LYS A 48 -2.35 -12.75 6.65
CA LYS A 48 -1.28 -13.65 7.12
C LYS A 48 -1.83 -14.59 8.19
N ASP A 49 -1.43 -15.86 8.12
CA ASP A 49 -1.69 -16.81 9.19
C ASP A 49 -0.85 -16.46 10.44
N HIS A 50 -1.35 -16.81 11.63
CA HIS A 50 -0.60 -16.65 12.87
C HIS A 50 0.78 -17.33 12.79
N GLY A 51 1.81 -16.66 13.32
CA GLY A 51 3.21 -17.07 13.26
C GLY A 51 3.92 -16.76 11.94
N THR A 52 3.23 -16.20 10.93
CA THR A 52 3.83 -15.83 9.65
C THR A 52 4.12 -14.33 9.59
N PRO A 53 5.40 -13.90 9.58
CA PRO A 53 5.73 -12.49 9.50
C PRO A 53 5.34 -11.90 8.14
N THR A 54 4.97 -10.63 8.15
CA THR A 54 4.74 -9.83 6.95
C THR A 54 6.07 -9.35 6.39
N THR A 55 6.20 -9.38 5.06
CA THR A 55 7.36 -8.87 4.33
C THR A 55 7.02 -7.58 3.59
N GLU A 56 8.05 -6.81 3.21
CA GLU A 56 7.86 -5.65 2.33
C GLU A 56 7.26 -6.03 0.97
N GLU A 57 7.59 -7.22 0.45
CA GLU A 57 7.04 -7.73 -0.81
C GLU A 57 5.54 -8.03 -0.70
N ASP A 58 5.08 -8.59 0.42
CA ASP A 58 3.64 -8.81 0.66
C ASP A 58 2.87 -7.48 0.58
N VAL A 59 3.43 -6.43 1.18
CA VAL A 59 2.79 -5.10 1.26
C VAL A 59 2.86 -4.36 -0.06
N THR A 60 4.05 -4.28 -0.67
CA THR A 60 4.22 -3.59 -1.96
C THR A 60 3.46 -4.30 -3.08
N GLY A 61 3.37 -5.63 -3.05
CA GLY A 61 2.60 -6.42 -4.01
C GLY A 61 1.08 -6.22 -3.91
N ALA A 62 0.57 -5.70 -2.79
CA ALA A 62 -0.84 -5.35 -2.60
C ALA A 62 -1.20 -3.95 -3.14
N VAL A 63 -0.22 -3.19 -3.66
CA VAL A 63 -0.44 -1.85 -4.21
C VAL A 63 -0.22 -1.88 -5.72
N THR A 64 -1.14 -1.30 -6.48
CA THR A 64 -1.10 -1.24 -7.94
C THR A 64 -1.50 0.14 -8.45
N VAL A 65 -1.13 0.49 -9.68
CA VAL A 65 -1.60 1.72 -10.36
C VAL A 65 -2.22 1.31 -11.71
N PRO A 66 -3.52 0.95 -11.74
CA PRO A 66 -4.13 0.15 -12.81
C PRO A 66 -4.14 0.81 -14.20
N ASP A 67 -4.12 2.13 -14.28
CA ASP A 67 -4.16 2.89 -15.53
C ASP A 67 -2.83 3.57 -15.88
N TYR A 68 -1.76 3.25 -15.14
CA TYR A 68 -0.45 3.82 -15.43
C TYR A 68 0.11 3.26 -16.76
N PRO A 69 0.59 4.11 -17.68
CA PRO A 69 1.07 3.64 -18.99
C PRO A 69 2.24 2.65 -18.87
N SER A 70 2.06 1.45 -19.40
CA SER A 70 3.04 0.35 -19.29
C SER A 70 4.35 0.61 -20.05
N GLU A 71 4.32 1.49 -21.04
CA GLU A 71 5.46 1.89 -21.86
C GLU A 71 6.32 3.00 -21.23
N LYS A 72 5.82 3.65 -20.18
CA LYS A 72 6.59 4.62 -19.38
C LYS A 72 7.44 3.89 -18.33
N GLU A 73 8.41 4.61 -17.77
CA GLU A 73 9.07 4.18 -16.54
C GLU A 73 8.01 3.97 -15.45
N GLN A 74 8.04 2.83 -14.77
CA GLN A 74 6.97 2.47 -13.83
C GLN A 74 7.17 3.17 -12.48
N PRO A 75 6.08 3.47 -11.75
CA PRO A 75 6.17 4.00 -10.39
C PRO A 75 6.90 3.02 -9.47
N VAL A 76 7.63 3.57 -8.49
CA VAL A 76 8.32 2.78 -7.46
C VAL A 76 7.48 2.79 -6.20
N ILE A 77 7.16 1.60 -5.68
CA ILE A 77 6.36 1.40 -4.47
C ILE A 77 7.29 0.99 -3.33
N THR A 78 7.22 1.68 -2.20
CA THR A 78 8.07 1.43 -1.03
C THR A 78 7.28 1.44 0.26
N VAL A 79 7.59 0.53 1.19
CA VAL A 79 7.11 0.61 2.58
C VAL A 79 7.87 1.70 3.31
N ASP A 80 7.17 2.60 4.01
CA ASP A 80 7.82 3.75 4.65
C ASP A 80 8.63 3.34 5.89
N ASN A 81 8.11 2.40 6.68
CA ASN A 81 8.71 1.92 7.92
C ASN A 81 8.77 0.38 7.95
N PRO A 82 9.76 -0.26 7.28
CA PRO A 82 9.84 -1.71 7.20
C PRO A 82 10.04 -2.39 8.57
N ASP A 83 10.62 -1.68 9.55
CA ASP A 83 10.80 -2.18 10.92
C ASP A 83 9.48 -2.30 11.73
N GLN A 84 8.36 -1.78 11.19
CA GLN A 84 7.04 -1.78 11.84
C GLN A 84 6.06 -2.78 11.23
N LEU A 85 6.53 -3.63 10.32
CA LEU A 85 5.70 -4.69 9.74
C LEU A 85 5.23 -5.67 10.82
N PRO A 86 3.98 -6.18 10.75
CA PRO A 86 3.51 -7.20 11.69
C PRO A 86 4.42 -8.43 11.69
N ASP A 87 4.80 -8.87 12.89
CA ASP A 87 5.68 -10.03 13.09
C ASP A 87 4.96 -11.37 12.92
N GLY A 88 3.63 -11.34 12.74
CA GLY A 88 2.76 -12.50 12.60
C GLY A 88 2.30 -13.12 13.91
N ASN A 89 2.79 -12.68 15.08
CA ASN A 89 2.47 -13.30 16.37
C ASN A 89 1.37 -12.57 17.14
N THR A 90 0.98 -11.37 16.69
CA THR A 90 -0.09 -10.59 17.30
C THR A 90 -1.28 -10.56 16.35
N PRO A 91 -2.39 -11.26 16.67
CA PRO A 91 -3.60 -11.19 15.86
C PRO A 91 -4.17 -9.77 15.76
N GLY A 92 -4.81 -9.48 14.63
CA GLY A 92 -5.46 -8.20 14.37
C GLY A 92 -4.98 -7.53 13.07
N THR A 93 -5.53 -6.35 12.81
CA THR A 93 -5.24 -5.57 11.60
C THR A 93 -4.35 -4.37 11.92
N THR A 94 -3.28 -4.21 11.15
CA THR A 94 -2.36 -3.07 11.21
C THR A 94 -2.38 -2.34 9.87
N GLU A 95 -2.49 -1.01 9.88
CA GLU A 95 -2.31 -0.19 8.67
C GLU A 95 -0.81 0.07 8.46
N VAL A 96 -0.29 -0.34 7.31
CA VAL A 96 1.12 -0.10 6.92
C VAL A 96 1.18 1.04 5.89
N ASP A 97 1.96 2.08 6.20
CA ASP A 97 2.16 3.22 5.30
C ASP A 97 3.08 2.85 4.12
N VAL A 98 2.64 3.20 2.92
CA VAL A 98 3.33 2.94 1.65
C VAL A 98 3.38 4.22 0.82
N THR A 99 4.53 4.47 0.21
CA THR A 99 4.72 5.55 -0.75
C THR A 99 4.80 4.99 -2.17
N VAL A 100 4.02 5.57 -3.09
CA VAL A 100 4.14 5.38 -4.54
C VAL A 100 4.86 6.60 -5.10
N THR A 101 6.04 6.42 -5.68
CA THR A 101 6.82 7.50 -6.31
C THR A 101 6.76 7.39 -7.83
N TYR A 102 6.20 8.40 -8.47
CA TYR A 102 6.10 8.48 -9.93
C TYR A 102 7.42 8.99 -10.55
N PRO A 103 7.70 8.70 -11.84
CA PRO A 103 8.90 9.15 -12.52
C PRO A 103 9.06 10.68 -12.60
N ASP A 104 7.96 11.44 -12.59
CA ASP A 104 7.99 12.92 -12.53
C ASP A 104 8.40 13.46 -11.14
N GLY A 105 8.59 12.56 -10.17
CA GLY A 105 8.98 12.84 -8.79
C GLY A 105 7.82 13.12 -7.85
N THR A 106 6.59 13.13 -8.36
CA THR A 106 5.37 13.24 -7.54
C THR A 106 5.12 11.95 -6.78
N LYS A 107 4.29 12.01 -5.74
CA LYS A 107 4.10 10.90 -4.81
C LYS A 107 2.67 10.80 -4.30
N ASP A 108 2.20 9.57 -4.17
CA ASP A 108 1.05 9.22 -3.36
C ASP A 108 1.45 8.47 -2.10
N HIS A 109 0.66 8.66 -1.05
CA HIS A 109 0.79 7.93 0.21
C HIS A 109 -0.50 7.16 0.47
N VAL A 110 -0.37 5.85 0.61
CA VAL A 110 -1.48 4.94 0.87
C VAL A 110 -1.21 4.08 2.09
N LYS A 111 -2.26 3.43 2.58
CA LYS A 111 -2.20 2.52 3.72
C LYS A 111 -2.69 1.15 3.32
N VAL A 112 -1.85 0.15 3.50
CA VAL A 112 -2.17 -1.25 3.24
C VAL A 112 -2.66 -1.89 4.55
N PRO A 113 -3.90 -2.39 4.63
CA PRO A 113 -4.34 -3.16 5.78
C PRO A 113 -3.68 -4.54 5.74
N VAL A 114 -3.02 -4.90 6.84
CA VAL A 114 -2.39 -6.20 7.05
C VAL A 114 -3.08 -6.88 8.22
N THR A 115 -3.76 -7.98 7.98
CA THR A 115 -4.50 -8.75 8.98
C THR A 115 -3.76 -10.05 9.31
N VAL A 116 -3.43 -10.23 10.59
CA VAL A 116 -2.87 -11.47 11.16
C VAL A 116 -4.01 -12.25 11.80
N GLY A 117 -4.18 -13.51 11.39
CA GLY A 117 -5.17 -14.43 11.95
C GLY A 117 -4.92 -14.82 13.40
N GLU A 118 -5.93 -15.39 14.04
CA GLU A 118 -5.83 -15.97 15.38
C GLU A 118 -4.98 -17.25 15.38
N GLU A 119 -4.37 -17.58 16.54
CA GLU A 119 -3.71 -18.87 16.74
C GLU A 119 -4.73 -20.01 16.66
N ALA A 120 -4.40 -21.10 15.95
CA ALA A 120 -5.30 -22.23 15.83
C ALA A 120 -5.40 -23.01 17.16
N ASP A 121 -6.63 -23.30 17.60
CA ASP A 121 -6.91 -23.99 18.88
C ASP A 121 -6.19 -25.35 19.04
N ASN A 122 -5.83 -26.02 17.93
CA ASN A 122 -5.17 -27.32 17.96
C ASN A 122 -3.68 -27.26 18.31
N ASP A 123 -3.04 -26.10 18.18
CA ASP A 123 -1.62 -25.90 18.55
C ASP A 123 -1.48 -25.39 20.00
N ALA A 124 -2.58 -24.91 20.59
CA ALA A 124 -2.64 -24.46 21.98
C ALA A 124 -2.77 -25.60 23.02
N TYR A 125 -2.98 -26.85 22.59
CA TYR A 125 -3.16 -28.00 23.48
C TYR A 125 -2.23 -29.17 23.09
N ASP A 126 -1.10 -29.30 23.81
CA ASP A 126 -0.38 -30.57 23.94
C ASP A 126 -1.15 -31.45 24.95
N PRO A 127 -1.86 -32.52 24.52
CA PRO A 127 -2.49 -33.40 25.48
C PRO A 127 -1.38 -34.20 26.18
N ASN A 128 -0.99 -33.76 27.38
CA ASN A 128 -0.15 -34.55 28.27
C ASN A 128 -0.89 -35.86 28.60
N VAL A 129 -0.59 -36.92 27.86
CA VAL A 129 -1.14 -38.26 28.11
C VAL A 129 -0.41 -38.81 29.32
N GLU A 130 -0.98 -38.62 30.52
CA GLU A 130 -0.61 -39.45 31.66
C GLU A 130 -1.03 -40.90 31.34
N GLU A 131 -0.02 -41.75 31.16
CA GLU A 131 -0.17 -43.19 30.92
C GLU A 131 -0.90 -43.84 32.10
N VAL A 132 -2.19 -44.15 31.93
CA VAL A 132 -2.95 -44.94 32.91
C VAL A 132 -2.46 -46.38 32.84
N ASN A 133 -1.48 -46.71 33.68
CA ASN A 133 -1.07 -48.09 33.94
C ASN A 133 -2.21 -48.82 34.67
N LYS A 134 -3.05 -49.55 33.93
CA LYS A 134 -3.98 -50.53 34.51
C LYS A 134 -3.28 -51.86 34.62
N ASP A 135 -2.93 -52.23 35.85
CA ASP A 135 -2.44 -53.55 36.19
C ASP A 135 -3.45 -54.64 35.79
N HIS A 136 -2.90 -55.76 35.33
CA HIS A 136 -3.61 -56.87 34.71
C HIS A 136 -4.40 -57.72 35.74
N GLY A 137 -5.63 -58.13 35.38
CA GLY A 137 -6.18 -59.43 35.73
C GLY A 137 -7.15 -59.53 36.93
N THR A 138 -8.44 -59.71 36.62
CA THR A 138 -9.31 -60.68 37.32
C THR A 138 -10.54 -60.99 36.44
N PRO A 139 -10.86 -62.27 36.15
CA PRO A 139 -12.00 -62.62 35.30
C PRO A 139 -13.30 -62.80 36.09
N THR A 140 -14.38 -63.16 35.36
CA THR A 140 -15.67 -63.78 35.74
C THR A 140 -16.86 -62.85 36.00
N THR A 141 -18.12 -63.13 35.60
CA THR A 141 -18.78 -64.14 34.72
C THR A 141 -20.23 -63.68 34.46
N GLU A 142 -20.83 -64.26 33.40
CA GLU A 142 -22.20 -64.32 32.84
C GLU A 142 -23.46 -63.97 33.65
N GLU A 143 -24.45 -63.52 32.84
CA GLU A 143 -25.92 -63.70 32.84
C GLU A 143 -26.69 -64.02 34.14
N ASP A 144 -27.74 -63.23 34.37
CA ASP A 144 -29.14 -63.68 34.49
C ASP A 144 -30.09 -62.59 33.93
#